data_AF-A0A518JZ37-F1
#
_entry.id   AF-A0A518JZ37-F1
#
_cell.length_a   1.000
_cell.length_b   1.000
_cell.length_c   1.000
_cell.angle_alpha   90.00
_cell.angle_beta   90.00
_cell.angle_gamma   90.00
#
_symmetry.space_group_name_H-M   'P 1'
#
loop_
_entity.id
_entity.type
_entity.pdbx_description
1 polymer ?
#
loop_
_entity_poly.entity_id
_entity_poly.type
_entity_poly.pdbx_seq_one_letter_code
_entity_poly.pdbx_strand_id
1 'polypeptide(L)' 'MLPMTPVYMLYFIPLLIAISFVYAGTRHEDPKEIMVQAWHTAYWIMGFMGLIFVLLWLIGWFL' A
#
# COMPACT_ATOMS: atom_id res chain seq x y z
N MET A 1 1.79 16.00 20.23
CA MET A 1 2.08 15.44 18.88
C MET A 1 2.73 14.10 19.14
N LEU A 2 2.09 12.99 18.79
CA LEU A 2 2.72 11.67 19.00
C LEU A 2 4.02 11.65 18.19
N PRO A 3 5.18 11.33 18.78
CA PRO A 3 6.40 11.19 18.00
C PRO A 3 6.17 10.07 16.99
N MET A 4 6.27 10.40 15.70
CA MET A 4 6.20 9.43 14.60
C MET A 4 7.46 8.55 14.67
N THR A 5 7.43 7.54 15.54
CA THR A 5 8.49 6.55 15.60
C THR A 5 8.43 5.68 14.34
N PRO A 6 9.56 5.14 13.88
CA PRO A 6 9.58 4.24 12.71
C PRO A 6 8.63 3.04 12.85
N VAL A 7 8.30 2.64 14.09
CA VAL A 7 7.35 1.56 14.39
C VAL A 7 5.94 1.88 13.87
N TYR A 8 5.51 3.15 13.86
CA TYR A 8 4.20 3.53 13.32
C TYR A 8 4.08 3.24 11.82
N MET A 9 5.20 3.22 11.08
CA MET A 9 5.16 2.88 9.66
C MET A 9 4.67 1.45 9.46
N LEU A 10 4.90 0.53 10.40
CA LEU A 10 4.46 -0.87 10.30
C LEU A 10 2.94 -1.02 10.19
N TYR A 11 2.15 -0.03 10.62
CA TYR A 11 0.70 -0.05 10.43
C TYR A 11 0.27 -0.01 8.95
N PHE A 12 1.18 0.35 8.03
CA PHE A 12 0.89 0.25 6.60
C PHE A 12 0.64 -1.21 6.17
N ILE A 13 1.30 -2.18 6.80
CA ILE A 13 1.23 -3.60 6.42
C ILE A 13 -0.19 -4.17 6.59
N PRO A 14 -0.80 -4.15 7.79
CA PRO A 14 -2.16 -4.66 7.97
C PRO A 14 -3.17 -3.86 7.15
N LEU A 15 -2.97 -2.56 6.97
CA LEU A 15 -3.83 -1.72 6.13
C LEU A 15 -3.77 -2.16 4.65
N LEU A 16 -2.57 -2.35 4.11
CA LEU A 16 -2.35 -2.80 2.73
C LEU A 16 -2.98 -4.17 2.47
N ILE A 17 -2.83 -5.10 3.42
CA ILE A 17 -3.46 -6.41 3.36
C ILE A 17 -4.98 -6.26 3.34
N ALA A 18 -5.55 -5.53 4.30
CA ALA A 18 -7.00 -5.36 4.41
C ALA A 18 -7.61 -4.76 3.13
N ILE A 19 -7.08 -3.65 2.62
CA ILE A 19 -7.64 -3.00 1.42
C ILE A 19 -7.50 -3.87 0.17
N SER A 20 -6.40 -4.60 0.02
CA SER A 20 -6.15 -5.44 -1.15
C SER A 20 -7.09 -6.63 -1.21
N PHE A 21 -7.32 -7.29 -0.06
CA PHE A 21 -8.24 -8.41 0.02
C PHE A 21 -9.70 -7.97 -0.07
N VAL A 22 -10.09 -6.85 0.55
CA VAL A 22 -11.47 -6.33 0.44
C VAL A 22 -11.79 -5.96 -1.00
N TYR A 23 -10.88 -5.26 -1.69
CA TYR A 23 -11.08 -4.91 -3.10
C TYR A 23 -11.15 -6.14 -4.01
N ALA A 24 -10.30 -7.13 -3.78
CA ALA A 24 -10.31 -8.37 -4.56
C ALA A 24 -11.57 -9.22 -4.30
N GLY A 25 -12.00 -9.32 -3.04
CA GLY A 25 -13.15 -10.12 -2.62
C GLY A 25 -14.51 -9.54 -2.97
N THR A 26 -14.61 -8.24 -3.24
CA THR A 26 -15.85 -7.65 -3.80
C THR A 26 -15.99 -7.89 -5.31
N ARG A 27 -14.89 -8.21 -5.99
CA ARG A 27 -14.86 -8.42 -7.45
C ARG A 27 -14.90 -9.90 -7.83
N HIS A 28 -14.25 -10.75 -7.05
CA HIS A 28 -14.11 -12.17 -7.35
C HIS A 28 -14.63 -13.01 -6.19
N GLU A 29 -15.34 -14.09 -6.51
CA GLU A 29 -15.81 -15.08 -5.53
C GLU A 29 -14.86 -16.28 -5.42
N ASP A 30 -14.06 -16.54 -6.46
CA ASP A 30 -13.06 -17.62 -6.44
C ASP A 30 -11.82 -17.20 -5.62
N PRO A 31 -11.41 -17.99 -4.60
CA PRO A 31 -10.27 -17.64 -3.74
C PRO A 31 -8.94 -17.45 -4.47
N LYS A 32 -8.70 -18.15 -5.59
CA LYS A 32 -7.47 -18.00 -6.38
C LYS A 32 -7.44 -16.66 -7.08
N GLU A 33 -8.57 -16.27 -7.69
CA GLU A 33 -8.72 -14.96 -8.34
C GLU A 33 -8.61 -13.81 -7.33
N ILE A 34 -9.18 -13.98 -6.13
CA ILE A 34 -9.02 -13.03 -5.03
C ILE A 34 -7.54 -12.83 -4.70
N MET A 35 -6.78 -13.91 -4.56
CA MET A 35 -5.36 -13.84 -4.19
C MET A 35 -4.54 -13.12 -5.26
N VAL A 36 -4.74 -13.45 -6.54
CA VAL A 36 -4.05 -12.81 -7.67
C VAL A 36 -4.38 -11.31 -7.71
N GLN A 37 -5.66 -10.97 -7.63
CA GLN A 37 -6.10 -9.57 -7.66
C GLN A 37 -5.61 -8.79 -6.43
N ALA A 38 -5.59 -9.40 -5.24
CA ALA A 38 -5.09 -8.78 -4.03
C ALA A 38 -3.60 -8.44 -4.16
N TRP A 39 -2.78 -9.37 -4.67
CA TRP A 39 -1.37 -9.12 -4.96
C TRP A 39 -1.17 -7.99 -5.98
N HIS A 40 -1.93 -7.99 -7.07
CA HIS A 40 -1.86 -6.94 -8.08
C HIS A 40 -2.24 -5.57 -7.49
N THR A 41 -3.26 -5.53 -6.64
CA THR A 41 -3.72 -4.32 -5.96
C THR A 41 -2.66 -3.80 -4.98
N ALA A 42 -2.08 -4.67 -4.17
CA ALA A 42 -1.00 -4.32 -3.25
C ALA A 42 0.23 -3.75 -3.99
N TYR A 43 0.62 -4.40 -5.09
CA TYR A 43 1.74 -3.95 -5.94
C TYR A 43 1.50 -2.55 -6.51
N TRP A 44 0.31 -2.29 -7.05
CA TRP A 44 -0.02 -0.97 -7.61
C TRP A 44 -0.07 0.13 -6.55
N ILE A 45 -0.64 -0.15 -5.37
CA ILE A 45 -0.69 0.82 -4.26
C ILE A 45 0.72 1.15 -3.79
N MET A 46 1.55 0.13 -3.55
CA MET A 46 2.95 0.30 -3.15
C MET A 46 3.76 1.06 -4.21
N GLY A 47 3.58 0.72 -5.49
CA GLY A 47 4.24 1.41 -6.59
C GLY A 47 3.86 2.88 -6.69
N PHE A 48 2.57 3.20 -6.60
CA PHE A 48 2.09 4.58 -6.68
C PHE A 48 2.52 5.42 -5.47
N MET A 49 2.35 4.88 -4.26
CA MET A 49 2.79 5.56 -3.02
C MET A 49 4.31 5.71 -2.98
N GLY A 50 5.06 4.68 -3.40
CA GLY A 50 6.51 4.73 -3.49
C GLY A 50 7.00 5.76 -4.51
N LEU A 51 6.33 5.88 -5.66
CA LEU A 51 6.64 6.92 -6.65
C LEU A 51 6.44 8.32 -6.06
N ILE A 52 5.32 8.58 -5.40
CA ILE A 52 5.07 9.85 -4.72
C ILE A 52 6.15 10.13 -3.67
N PHE A 53 6.50 9.13 -2.87
CA PHE A 53 7.55 9.25 -1.87
C PHE A 53 8.89 9.65 -2.50
N VAL A 54 9.32 8.97 -3.56
CA VAL A 54 10.56 9.29 -4.29
C VAL A 54 10.51 10.70 -4.84
N LEU A 55 9.39 11.11 -5.45
CA LEU A 55 9.24 12.47 -5.99
C LEU A 55 9.36 13.53 -4.89
N LEU A 56 8.67 13.34 -3.75
CA LEU A 56 8.74 14.26 -2.62
C LEU A 56 10.14 14.31 -1.99
N TRP A 57 10.80 13.15 -1.89
CA TRP A 57 12.16 13.06 -1.38
C TRP A 57 13.16 13.81 -2.26
N LEU A 58 13.05 13.67 -3.59
CA LEU A 58 13.86 14.42 -4.54
C LEU A 58 13.59 15.92 -4.42
N ILE A 59 12.31 16.34 -4.44
CA ILE A 59 11.95 17.76 -4.31
C ILE A 59 12.50 18.34 -3.00
N GLY A 60 12.40 17.60 -1.90
CA GLY A 60 12.91 18.03 -0.59
C GLY A 60 14.43 18.18 -0.50
N TRP A 61 15.19 17.67 -1.48
CA TRP A 61 16.62 17.96 -1.59
C TRP A 61 16.94 19.23 -2.40
N PHE A 62 16.01 19.65 -3.26
CA PHE A 62 16.17 20.84 -4.11
C PHE A 62 15.47 22.08 -3.54
N LEU A 63 14.69 21.92 -2.47
CA LEU A 63 14.01 22.98 -1.72
C LEU A 63 14.76 23.27 -0.42
#